data_AF-A0A1J5NLU6-F1
#
_entry.id   AF-A0A1J5NLU6-F1
#
_cell.length_a   1.000
_cell.length_b   1.000
_cell.length_c   1.000
_cell.angle_alpha   90.00
_cell.angle_beta   90.00
_cell.angle_gamma   90.00
#
_symmetry.space_group_name_H-M   'P 1'
#
loop_
_entity.id
_entity.type
_entity.pdbx_description
1 polymer ?
#
loop_
_entity_poly.entity_id
_entity_poly.type
_entity_poly.pdbx_seq_one_letter_code
_entity_poly.pdbx_strand_id
1 'polypeptide(L)'
;MAQVIFAGIDISALKCDLVCLDEQGRQLAPAKSFANNRDGASALVEVLDKLVNDFNAQQLHIGLEATSVYGIHLRDFLLDALSLKEYPAEVYEINPVMVAGFKKAFGPRRPKTDAMDAYVIAERVRFGHLTPYRRDSMVTEPLRQLTRLRLHLVELLTAEQNRALNLLFLKFSNYHQDKPFSRTFGKASLAVLQELSPDELVAMPLEDLVDFIQSHAKNRLAEPSEIAKTLKQAARRAYRLNPKMLEACEVALSLTLQNIDHLKRQLKQLDRVITRELEAIPQTLTTVKGLGPVSAAGIIAEIGDIKRFKDQAALAQYAGLTWTRYQSGDFDAEERRLTKSGNRYLRYYLVQAANSLRVHNEEYKAYYQAKYREVTKHQHKRALVLTARKLVRLVFALLSKGQIYKGMVMG
;
A
#
# COMPACT_ATOMS: atom_id res chain seq x y z
N MET A 1 3.04 46.25 4.10
CA MET A 1 1.86 45.39 4.32
C MET A 1 2.13 44.09 3.59
N ALA A 2 1.87 42.94 4.21
CA ALA A 2 2.09 41.64 3.56
C ALA A 2 0.92 41.38 2.60
N GLN A 3 1.17 41.25 1.30
CA GLN A 3 0.12 40.91 0.34
C GLN A 3 -0.27 39.43 0.46
N VAL A 4 0.67 38.57 0.86
CA VAL A 4 0.47 37.13 1.04
C VAL A 4 0.96 36.68 2.42
N ILE A 5 0.16 35.85 3.10
CA ILE A 5 0.53 35.20 4.36
C ILE A 5 0.80 33.71 4.11
N PHE A 6 1.91 33.22 4.67
CA PHE A 6 2.31 31.82 4.65
C PHE A 6 2.25 31.25 6.07
N ALA A 7 1.25 30.43 6.35
CA ALA A 7 1.09 29.72 7.61
C ALA A 7 1.72 28.34 7.52
N GLY A 8 2.53 27.96 8.49
CA GLY A 8 3.05 26.61 8.66
C GLY A 8 2.59 26.05 9.99
N ILE A 9 2.10 24.81 9.95
CA ILE A 9 1.53 24.12 11.09
C ILE A 9 2.24 22.79 11.27
N ASP A 10 2.97 22.66 12.37
CA ASP A 10 3.49 21.38 12.84
C ASP A 10 2.44 20.67 13.70
N ILE A 11 2.23 19.38 13.47
CA ILE A 11 1.09 18.65 14.03
C ILE A 11 1.57 17.42 14.79
N SER A 12 1.13 17.35 16.05
CA SER A 12 1.32 16.20 16.93
C SER A 12 -0.04 15.62 17.35
N ALA A 13 -0.02 14.50 18.09
CA ALA A 13 -1.23 13.90 18.62
C ALA A 13 -2.00 14.81 19.60
N LEU A 14 -1.31 15.71 20.30
CA LEU A 14 -1.91 16.55 21.36
C LEU A 14 -2.11 18.00 20.94
N LYS A 15 -1.26 18.53 20.07
CA LYS A 15 -1.23 19.94 19.73
C LYS A 15 -0.79 20.22 18.29
N CYS A 16 -1.13 21.42 17.84
CA CYS A 16 -0.75 22.01 16.55
C CYS A 16 -0.01 23.32 16.82
N ASP A 17 1.22 23.46 16.32
CA ASP A 17 2.06 24.64 16.48
C ASP A 17 2.04 25.47 15.20
N LEU A 18 1.63 26.73 15.28
CA LEU A 18 1.42 27.65 14.16
C LEU A 18 2.52 28.72 14.11
N VAL A 19 3.06 28.94 12.92
CA VAL A 19 3.90 30.09 12.56
C VAL A 19 3.38 30.72 11.27
N CYS A 20 3.28 32.05 11.24
CA CYS A 20 2.85 32.80 10.05
C CYS A 20 3.96 33.75 9.59
N LEU A 21 4.26 33.72 8.29
CA LEU A 21 5.29 34.52 7.63
C LEU A 21 4.71 35.44 6.55
N ASP A 22 5.39 36.55 6.28
CA ASP A 22 5.20 37.33 5.06
C ASP A 22 6.03 36.78 3.88
N GLU A 23 5.91 37.42 2.71
CA GLU A 23 6.67 37.11 1.49
C GLU A 23 8.18 37.19 1.66
N GLN A 24 8.67 38.04 2.56
CA GLN A 24 10.08 38.21 2.87
C GLN A 24 10.59 37.21 3.91
N GLY A 25 9.72 36.30 4.40
CA GLY A 25 10.06 35.29 5.41
C GLY A 25 10.11 35.84 6.83
N ARG A 26 9.56 37.04 7.07
CA ARG A 26 9.48 37.64 8.41
C ARG A 26 8.25 37.11 9.12
N GLN A 27 8.43 36.77 10.40
CA GLN A 27 7.35 36.25 11.22
C GLN A 27 6.40 37.37 11.65
N LEU A 28 5.10 37.19 11.35
CA LEU A 28 4.05 38.19 11.55
C LEU A 28 3.56 38.28 12.99
N ALA A 29 3.64 37.17 13.74
CA ALA A 29 3.25 37.08 15.15
C ALA A 29 4.04 35.97 15.87
N PRO A 30 4.17 36.02 17.21
CA PRO A 30 4.79 34.95 17.99
C PRO A 30 4.15 33.60 17.68
N ALA A 31 4.94 32.52 17.70
CA ALA A 31 4.44 31.17 17.49
C ALA A 31 3.37 30.84 18.54
N LYS A 32 2.30 30.16 18.13
CA LYS A 32 1.20 29.78 19.01
C LYS A 32 0.92 28.29 18.90
N SER A 33 0.56 27.68 20.02
CA SER A 33 0.17 26.28 20.09
C SER A 33 -1.32 26.16 20.38
N PHE A 34 -1.98 25.24 19.70
CA PHE A 34 -3.41 24.93 19.87
C PHE A 34 -3.58 23.46 20.17
N ALA A 35 -4.65 23.08 20.87
CA ALA A 35 -4.97 21.67 21.06
C ALA A 35 -5.32 21.01 19.71
N ASN A 36 -4.92 19.76 19.49
CA ASN A 36 -5.31 19.02 18.29
C ASN A 36 -6.73 18.42 18.45
N ASN A 37 -7.71 19.30 18.52
CA ASN A 37 -9.13 18.99 18.62
C ASN A 37 -9.96 20.11 17.93
N ARG A 38 -11.29 19.98 17.96
CA ARG A 38 -12.17 20.94 17.29
C ARG A 38 -12.04 22.37 17.85
N ASP A 39 -11.94 22.51 19.17
CA ASP A 39 -11.85 23.83 19.81
C ASP A 39 -10.53 24.53 19.48
N GLY A 40 -9.42 23.78 19.49
CA GLY A 40 -8.12 24.28 19.06
C GLY A 40 -8.08 24.62 17.57
N ALA A 41 -8.77 23.86 16.72
CA ALA A 41 -8.90 24.18 15.30
C ALA A 41 -9.70 25.48 15.06
N SER A 42 -10.80 25.70 15.80
CA SER A 42 -11.54 26.97 15.77
C SER A 42 -10.68 28.15 16.19
N ALA A 43 -9.98 28.04 17.33
CA ALA A 43 -9.08 29.08 17.82
C ALA A 43 -7.91 29.37 16.85
N LEU A 44 -7.42 28.34 16.17
CA LEU A 44 -6.39 28.49 15.12
C LEU A 44 -6.94 29.28 13.93
N VAL A 45 -8.14 28.96 13.45
CA VAL A 45 -8.81 29.69 12.36
C VAL A 45 -9.05 31.15 12.74
N GLU A 46 -9.50 31.44 13.96
CA GLU A 46 -9.68 32.81 14.46
C GLU A 46 -8.37 33.62 14.43
N VAL A 47 -7.24 32.98 14.79
CA VAL A 47 -5.93 33.64 14.73
C VAL A 47 -5.49 33.90 13.28
N LEU A 48 -5.72 32.95 12.37
CA LEU A 48 -5.42 33.14 10.95
C LEU A 48 -6.26 34.28 10.36
N ASP A 49 -7.56 34.28 10.63
CA ASP A 49 -8.50 35.28 10.14
C ASP A 49 -8.17 36.67 10.65
N LYS A 50 -7.85 36.78 11.95
CA LYS A 50 -7.36 38.03 12.52
C LYS A 50 -6.09 38.53 11.83
N LEU A 51 -5.12 37.65 11.58
CA LEU A 51 -3.87 38.05 10.91
C LEU A 51 -4.09 38.49 9.46
N VAL A 52 -4.98 37.83 8.72
CA VAL A 52 -5.34 38.24 7.35
C VAL A 52 -5.93 39.65 7.37
N ASN A 53 -6.83 39.94 8.31
CA ASN A 53 -7.45 41.26 8.46
C ASN A 53 -6.45 42.34 8.94
N ASP A 54 -5.66 42.06 9.98
CA ASP A 54 -4.69 43.01 10.57
C ASP A 54 -3.63 43.46 9.54
N PHE A 55 -3.25 42.57 8.62
CA PHE A 55 -2.25 42.86 7.59
C PHE A 55 -2.84 43.17 6.21
N ASN A 56 -4.17 43.15 6.07
CA ASN A 56 -4.91 43.32 4.81
C ASN A 56 -4.38 42.39 3.70
N ALA A 57 -4.16 41.12 4.05
CA ALA A 57 -3.58 40.14 3.14
C ALA A 57 -4.58 39.71 2.07
N GLN A 58 -4.11 39.58 0.84
CA GLN A 58 -4.92 39.20 -0.32
C GLN A 58 -4.94 37.70 -0.55
N GLN A 59 -3.99 36.94 0.02
CA GLN A 59 -3.88 35.50 -0.14
C GLN A 59 -3.36 34.87 1.15
N LEU A 60 -3.84 33.64 1.43
CA LEU A 60 -3.40 32.84 2.56
C LEU A 60 -2.99 31.45 2.07
N HIS A 61 -1.75 31.04 2.32
CA HIS A 61 -1.29 29.69 2.05
C HIS A 61 -0.96 28.98 3.36
N ILE A 62 -1.58 27.82 3.60
CA ILE A 62 -1.48 27.07 4.85
C ILE A 62 -0.81 25.72 4.60
N GLY A 63 0.37 25.50 5.17
CA GLY A 63 1.10 24.25 5.10
C GLY A 63 0.90 23.39 6.34
N LEU A 64 0.63 22.10 6.11
CA LEU A 64 0.54 21.06 7.11
C LEU A 64 1.53 19.95 6.70
N GLU A 65 2.32 19.43 7.64
CA GLU A 65 3.08 18.21 7.37
C GLU A 65 2.16 16.98 7.46
N ALA A 66 2.22 16.09 6.47
CA ALA A 66 1.45 14.85 6.42
C ALA A 66 2.00 13.81 7.39
N THR A 67 1.86 14.07 8.70
CA THR A 67 2.38 13.21 9.77
C THR A 67 1.28 12.30 10.31
N SER A 68 1.37 11.02 9.96
CA SER A 68 0.37 10.01 10.32
C SER A 68 -1.04 10.44 9.90
N VAL A 69 -2.04 10.23 10.75
CA VAL A 69 -3.44 10.65 10.55
C VAL A 69 -3.78 11.96 11.27
N TYR A 70 -2.84 12.51 12.07
CA TYR A 70 -3.14 13.60 13.01
C TYR A 70 -3.49 14.92 12.34
N GLY A 71 -3.04 15.14 11.10
CA GLY A 71 -3.34 16.34 10.33
C GLY A 71 -4.65 16.31 9.53
N ILE A 72 -5.27 15.13 9.35
CA ILE A 72 -6.43 14.98 8.45
C ILE A 72 -7.61 15.83 8.92
N HIS A 73 -7.95 15.76 10.21
CA HIS A 73 -9.07 16.50 10.77
C HIS A 73 -8.85 18.02 10.70
N LEU A 74 -7.65 18.50 11.01
CA LEU A 74 -7.34 19.92 10.93
C LEU A 74 -7.36 20.42 9.48
N ARG A 75 -6.78 19.66 8.55
CA ARG A 75 -6.82 19.96 7.11
C ARG A 75 -8.25 20.14 6.62
N ASP A 76 -9.13 19.18 6.93
CA ASP A 76 -10.52 19.21 6.48
C ASP A 76 -11.29 20.36 7.14
N PHE A 77 -11.04 20.63 8.42
CA PHE A 77 -11.59 21.78 9.13
C PHE A 77 -11.19 23.11 8.49
N LEU A 78 -9.91 23.28 8.12
CA LEU A 78 -9.40 24.47 7.44
C LEU A 78 -10.03 24.65 6.05
N LEU A 79 -10.25 23.57 5.30
CA LEU A 79 -10.90 23.62 3.99
C LEU A 79 -12.40 23.99 4.06
N ASP A 80 -13.05 23.69 5.19
CA ASP A 80 -14.47 23.95 5.41
C ASP A 80 -14.75 25.28 6.13
N ALA A 81 -13.76 25.86 6.81
CA ALA A 81 -13.86 27.13 7.53
C ALA A 81 -14.40 28.26 6.63
N LEU A 82 -15.55 28.82 7.02
CA LEU A 82 -16.24 29.83 6.21
C LEU A 82 -15.49 31.16 6.16
N SER A 83 -14.90 31.60 7.27
CA SER A 83 -14.11 32.84 7.33
C SER A 83 -12.92 32.80 6.37
N LEU A 84 -12.25 31.65 6.27
CA LEU A 84 -11.13 31.47 5.34
C LEU A 84 -11.55 31.47 3.86
N LYS A 85 -12.84 31.32 3.53
CA LYS A 85 -13.36 31.36 2.15
C LYS A 85 -13.61 32.77 1.64
N GLU A 86 -13.58 33.78 2.51
CA GLU A 86 -13.75 35.18 2.12
C GLU A 86 -12.53 35.72 1.36
N TYR A 87 -11.42 34.97 1.36
CA TYR A 87 -10.21 35.26 0.61
C TYR A 87 -9.64 33.99 -0.05
N PRO A 88 -8.72 34.12 -1.03
CA PRO A 88 -8.03 32.99 -1.65
C PRO A 88 -7.13 32.25 -0.66
N ALA A 89 -7.72 31.33 0.10
CA ALA A 89 -7.01 30.44 1.01
C ALA A 89 -6.72 29.09 0.35
N GLU A 90 -5.45 28.67 0.41
CA GLU A 90 -5.00 27.38 -0.12
C GLU A 90 -4.34 26.56 0.98
N VAL A 91 -4.76 25.30 1.12
CA VAL A 91 -4.20 24.36 2.09
C VAL A 91 -3.26 23.38 1.37
N TYR A 92 -2.09 23.13 1.94
CA TYR A 92 -1.03 22.28 1.41
C TYR A 92 -0.71 21.16 2.38
N GLU A 93 -0.85 19.92 1.92
CA GLU A 93 -0.41 18.74 2.67
C GLU A 93 0.97 18.29 2.15
N ILE A 94 2.02 18.48 2.96
CA ILE A 94 3.41 18.34 2.55
C ILE A 94 3.97 17.01 3.03
N ASN A 95 4.64 16.27 2.14
CA ASN A 95 5.30 15.00 2.51
C ASN A 95 6.43 15.25 3.55
N PRO A 96 6.47 14.52 4.67
CA PRO A 96 7.50 14.67 5.69
C PRO A 96 8.94 14.53 5.18
N VAL A 97 9.16 13.69 4.16
CA VAL A 97 10.49 13.55 3.54
C VAL A 97 10.93 14.85 2.84
N MET A 98 9.99 15.59 2.25
CA MET A 98 10.29 16.89 1.64
C MET A 98 10.60 17.94 2.70
N VAL A 99 9.82 17.98 3.80
CA VAL A 99 10.07 18.91 4.92
C VAL A 99 11.42 18.59 5.57
N ALA A 100 11.70 17.33 5.89
CA ALA A 100 12.98 16.89 6.45
C ALA A 100 14.17 17.17 5.51
N GLY A 101 13.99 17.03 4.20
CA GLY A 101 15.00 17.40 3.19
C GLY A 101 15.24 18.90 3.16
N PHE A 102 14.17 19.70 3.11
CA PHE A 102 14.22 21.16 3.10
C PHE A 102 14.82 21.73 4.40
N LYS A 103 14.49 21.12 5.54
CA LYS A 103 15.06 21.46 6.87
C LYS A 103 16.59 21.46 6.87
N LYS A 104 17.24 20.63 6.05
CA LYS A 104 18.72 20.59 5.95
C LYS A 104 19.32 21.83 5.28
N ALA A 105 18.59 22.51 4.40
CA ALA A 105 19.05 23.73 3.74
C ALA A 105 19.32 24.87 4.73
N PHE A 106 18.75 24.77 5.92
CA PHE A 106 18.86 25.75 6.97
C PHE A 106 20.02 25.53 7.97
N GLY A 107 20.88 24.53 7.70
CA GLY A 107 22.11 24.28 8.44
C GLY A 107 21.98 23.30 9.62
N PRO A 108 23.11 22.77 10.12
CA PRO A 108 23.14 21.65 11.06
C PRO A 108 22.87 22.00 12.54
N ARG A 109 22.91 23.28 12.92
CA ARG A 109 22.77 23.75 14.31
C ARG A 109 21.46 24.52 14.53
N ARG A 110 20.32 23.84 14.41
CA ARG A 110 19.02 24.43 14.76
C ARG A 110 18.43 23.78 16.01
N PRO A 111 17.75 24.56 16.87
CA PRO A 111 16.95 24.02 17.95
C PRO A 111 15.88 23.09 17.39
N LYS A 112 15.73 21.91 18.00
CA LYS A 112 14.62 21.01 17.71
C LYS A 112 13.41 21.46 18.54
N THR A 113 12.73 22.49 18.07
CA THR A 113 11.51 23.01 18.69
C THR A 113 10.35 22.92 17.71
N ASP A 114 9.15 22.64 18.21
CA ASP A 114 7.94 22.48 17.37
C ASP A 114 7.63 23.79 16.59
N ALA A 115 7.92 24.95 17.19
CA ALA A 115 7.84 26.24 16.50
C ALA A 115 8.82 26.36 15.32
N MET A 116 10.01 25.76 15.40
CA MET A 116 10.96 25.74 14.29
C MET A 116 10.49 24.80 13.17
N ASP A 117 9.83 23.69 13.53
CA ASP A 117 9.24 22.79 12.55
C ASP A 117 8.07 23.47 11.81
N ALA A 118 7.19 24.15 12.53
CA ALA A 118 6.14 25.01 11.95
C ALA A 118 6.72 26.11 11.04
N TYR A 119 7.81 26.76 11.47
CA TYR A 119 8.51 27.76 10.64
C TYR A 119 9.06 27.16 9.34
N VAL A 120 9.69 25.98 9.41
CA VAL A 120 10.22 25.28 8.21
C VAL A 120 9.09 24.90 7.25
N ILE A 121 7.92 24.51 7.78
CA ILE A 121 6.72 24.25 6.96
C ILE A 121 6.25 25.54 6.29
N ALA A 122 6.15 26.66 7.01
CA ALA A 122 5.76 27.95 6.45
C ALA A 122 6.71 28.40 5.34
N GLU A 123 8.02 28.33 5.58
CA GLU A 123 9.06 28.59 4.59
C GLU A 123 8.96 27.64 3.39
N ARG A 124 8.62 26.37 3.61
CA ARG A 124 8.43 25.41 2.53
C ARG A 124 7.24 25.81 1.66
N VAL A 125 6.13 26.28 2.23
CA VAL A 125 5.00 26.80 1.44
C VAL A 125 5.42 28.05 0.67
N ARG A 126 6.10 29.00 1.33
CA ARG A 126 6.60 30.24 0.73
C ARG A 126 7.54 30.00 -0.45
N PHE A 127 8.39 28.99 -0.38
CA PHE A 127 9.27 28.60 -1.49
C PHE A 127 8.52 28.09 -2.74
N GLY A 128 7.26 27.65 -2.59
CA GLY A 128 6.41 27.22 -3.70
C GLY A 128 6.78 25.84 -4.28
N HIS A 129 6.38 25.58 -5.52
CA HIS A 129 6.45 24.25 -6.16
C HIS A 129 5.69 23.16 -5.39
N LEU A 130 4.59 23.54 -4.76
CA LEU A 130 3.64 22.65 -4.13
C LEU A 130 2.31 22.71 -4.88
N THR A 131 1.50 21.67 -4.75
CA THR A 131 0.14 21.65 -5.27
C THR A 131 -0.81 21.74 -4.09
N PRO A 132 -1.78 22.67 -4.09
CA PRO A 132 -2.75 22.75 -3.03
C PRO A 132 -3.60 21.47 -2.98
N TYR A 133 -4.03 21.11 -1.78
CA TYR A 133 -4.91 19.98 -1.55
C TYR A 133 -6.26 20.24 -2.21
N ARG A 134 -6.76 19.26 -2.97
CA ARG A 134 -8.04 19.36 -3.69
C ARG A 134 -9.08 18.44 -3.09
N ARG A 135 -10.34 18.92 -3.02
CA ARG A 135 -11.50 18.14 -2.54
C ARG A 135 -11.74 16.85 -3.34
N ASP A 136 -11.38 16.81 -4.63
CA ASP A 136 -11.44 15.56 -5.42
C ASP A 136 -10.65 14.41 -4.78
N SER A 137 -9.61 14.74 -4.01
CA SER A 137 -8.85 13.76 -3.24
C SER A 137 -9.72 13.09 -2.18
N MET A 138 -10.65 13.82 -1.54
CA MET A 138 -11.55 13.34 -0.48
C MET A 138 -12.47 12.21 -0.96
N VAL A 139 -12.89 12.23 -2.23
CA VAL A 139 -13.70 11.14 -2.83
C VAL A 139 -12.95 9.81 -2.77
N THR A 140 -11.63 9.86 -2.97
CA THR A 140 -10.77 8.67 -3.01
C THR A 140 -10.16 8.28 -1.67
N GLU A 141 -10.26 9.12 -0.63
CA GLU A 141 -9.64 8.90 0.67
C GLU A 141 -10.21 7.70 1.44
N PRO A 142 -11.53 7.51 1.56
CA PRO A 142 -12.10 6.32 2.18
C PRO A 142 -11.60 5.05 1.48
N LEU A 143 -11.62 5.05 0.15
CA LEU A 143 -11.11 3.93 -0.65
C LEU A 143 -9.62 3.69 -0.45
N ARG A 144 -8.82 4.76 -0.27
CA ARG A 144 -7.39 4.68 0.06
C ARG A 144 -7.18 4.03 1.41
N GLN A 145 -7.94 4.41 2.44
CA GLN A 145 -7.84 3.80 3.76
C GLN A 145 -8.15 2.30 3.70
N LEU A 146 -9.25 1.92 3.05
CA LEU A 146 -9.65 0.52 2.90
C LEU A 146 -8.62 -0.32 2.12
N THR A 147 -8.10 0.22 1.01
CA THR A 147 -7.11 -0.47 0.17
C THR A 147 -5.73 -0.56 0.86
N ARG A 148 -5.34 0.42 1.68
CA ARG A 148 -4.13 0.32 2.50
C ARG A 148 -4.27 -0.70 3.63
N LEU A 149 -5.42 -0.72 4.31
CA LEU A 149 -5.74 -1.75 5.31
C LEU A 149 -5.69 -3.15 4.68
N ARG A 150 -6.21 -3.29 3.46
CA ARG A 150 -6.16 -4.55 2.73
C ARG A 150 -4.73 -5.03 2.51
N LEU A 151 -3.82 -4.13 2.06
CA LEU A 151 -2.41 -4.50 1.90
C LEU A 151 -1.81 -4.94 3.25
N HIS A 152 -2.11 -4.22 4.32
CA HIS A 152 -1.65 -4.58 5.66
C HIS A 152 -2.12 -6.00 6.07
N LEU A 153 -3.39 -6.33 5.87
CA LEU A 153 -3.91 -7.68 6.15
C LEU A 153 -3.29 -8.76 5.25
N VAL A 154 -2.98 -8.45 3.99
CA VAL A 154 -2.24 -9.37 3.10
C VAL A 154 -0.81 -9.61 3.61
N GLU A 155 -0.13 -8.57 4.08
CA GLU A 155 1.21 -8.66 4.66
C GLU A 155 1.19 -9.52 5.94
N LEU A 156 0.20 -9.32 6.83
CA LEU A 156 -0.01 -10.16 8.01
C LEU A 156 -0.31 -11.62 7.63
N LEU A 157 -1.21 -11.86 6.67
CA LEU A 157 -1.54 -13.21 6.20
C LEU A 157 -0.29 -13.92 5.65
N THR A 158 0.54 -13.20 4.91
CA THR A 158 1.80 -13.74 4.36
C THR A 158 2.78 -14.08 5.49
N ALA A 159 2.88 -13.23 6.51
CA ALA A 159 3.72 -13.48 7.69
C ALA A 159 3.25 -14.72 8.46
N GLU A 160 1.95 -14.86 8.70
CA GLU A 160 1.37 -16.03 9.37
C GLU A 160 1.55 -17.31 8.53
N GLN A 161 1.42 -17.25 7.20
CA GLN A 161 1.71 -18.38 6.33
C GLN A 161 3.17 -18.82 6.42
N ASN A 162 4.12 -17.87 6.42
CA ASN A 162 5.54 -18.19 6.59
C ASN A 162 5.81 -18.79 7.98
N ARG A 163 5.19 -18.27 9.04
CA ARG A 163 5.26 -18.83 10.39
C ARG A 163 4.73 -20.27 10.41
N ALA A 164 3.57 -20.52 9.80
CA ALA A 164 2.99 -21.85 9.71
C ALA A 164 3.90 -22.83 8.95
N LEU A 165 4.57 -22.39 7.87
CA LEU A 165 5.53 -23.22 7.14
C LEU A 165 6.74 -23.60 8.01
N ASN A 166 7.23 -22.68 8.85
CA ASN A 166 8.35 -22.98 9.77
C ASN A 166 7.93 -23.96 10.87
N LEU A 167 6.75 -23.78 11.46
CA LEU A 167 6.20 -24.71 12.46
C LEU A 167 5.90 -26.07 11.83
N LEU A 168 5.40 -26.09 10.60
CA LEU A 168 5.19 -27.31 9.84
C LEU A 168 6.50 -28.04 9.58
N PHE A 169 7.57 -27.34 9.23
CA PHE A 169 8.89 -27.96 9.07
C PHE A 169 9.36 -28.58 10.40
N LEU A 170 9.10 -27.91 11.52
CA LEU A 170 9.45 -28.44 12.84
C LEU A 170 8.64 -29.70 13.20
N LYS A 171 7.31 -29.68 13.02
CA LYS A 171 6.42 -30.85 13.26
C LYS A 171 6.65 -31.98 12.27
N PHE A 172 6.82 -31.65 10.99
CA PHE A 172 6.79 -32.57 9.85
C PHE A 172 7.75 -32.09 8.74
N SER A 173 9.05 -32.17 9.02
CA SER A 173 10.17 -31.69 8.17
C SER A 173 10.09 -32.06 6.68
N ASN A 174 9.73 -33.29 6.34
CA ASN A 174 9.66 -33.74 4.95
C ASN A 174 8.41 -33.30 4.18
N TYR A 175 7.38 -32.76 4.86
CA TYR A 175 6.09 -32.44 4.23
C TYR A 175 6.23 -31.45 3.07
N HIS A 176 7.10 -30.44 3.21
CA HIS A 176 7.30 -29.44 2.17
C HIS A 176 8.16 -29.95 1.00
N GLN A 177 9.09 -30.89 1.25
CA GLN A 177 9.96 -31.45 0.22
C GLN A 177 9.19 -32.44 -0.65
N ASP A 178 8.41 -33.30 -0.02
CA ASP A 178 7.68 -34.38 -0.70
C ASP A 178 6.37 -33.91 -1.33
N LYS A 179 5.86 -32.74 -0.91
CA LYS A 179 4.66 -32.07 -1.46
C LYS A 179 3.51 -33.05 -1.73
N PRO A 180 3.01 -33.77 -0.71
CA PRO A 180 1.94 -34.75 -0.87
C PRO A 180 0.65 -34.13 -1.42
N PHE A 181 0.44 -32.82 -1.20
CA PHE A 181 -0.68 -32.07 -1.75
C PHE A 181 -0.21 -30.94 -2.66
N SER A 182 -1.00 -30.64 -3.71
CA SER A 182 -0.77 -29.47 -4.57
C SER A 182 -0.86 -28.13 -3.83
N ARG A 183 -1.61 -28.09 -2.71
CA ARG A 183 -1.79 -26.91 -1.87
C ARG A 183 -1.57 -27.28 -0.39
N THR A 184 -0.48 -26.79 0.19
CA THR A 184 -0.11 -27.00 1.60
C THR A 184 -1.16 -26.51 2.60
N PHE A 185 -1.93 -25.47 2.26
CA PHE A 185 -3.02 -24.98 3.11
C PHE A 185 -4.40 -25.33 2.55
N GLY A 186 -4.50 -26.42 1.78
CA GLY A 186 -5.78 -26.99 1.32
C GLY A 186 -6.49 -27.75 2.43
N LYS A 187 -7.81 -27.96 2.32
CA LYS A 187 -8.62 -28.56 3.39
C LYS A 187 -8.12 -29.93 3.87
N ALA A 188 -7.88 -30.87 2.95
CA ALA A 188 -7.38 -32.19 3.28
C ALA A 188 -5.96 -32.15 3.86
N SER A 189 -5.11 -31.27 3.32
CA SER A 189 -3.76 -31.03 3.84
C SER A 189 -3.80 -30.49 5.28
N LEU A 190 -4.65 -29.51 5.56
CA LEU A 190 -4.82 -28.96 6.90
C LEU A 190 -5.37 -29.99 7.89
N ALA A 191 -6.33 -30.83 7.48
CA ALA A 191 -6.85 -31.91 8.32
C ALA A 191 -5.73 -32.87 8.76
N VAL A 192 -4.91 -33.33 7.81
CA VAL A 192 -3.74 -34.17 8.12
C VAL A 192 -2.78 -33.46 9.09
N LEU A 193 -2.51 -32.16 8.89
CA LEU A 193 -1.56 -31.43 9.72
C LEU A 193 -2.07 -31.11 11.14
N GLN A 194 -3.39 -31.00 11.30
CA GLN A 194 -4.03 -30.65 12.57
C GLN A 194 -4.42 -31.87 13.40
N GLU A 195 -4.83 -32.96 12.75
CA GLU A 195 -5.44 -34.11 13.41
C GLU A 195 -4.48 -35.29 13.55
N LEU A 196 -3.40 -35.33 12.77
CA LEU A 196 -2.47 -36.45 12.76
C LEU A 196 -1.02 -35.99 13.02
N SER A 197 -0.31 -36.81 13.78
CA SER A 197 1.14 -36.75 13.98
C SER A 197 1.87 -37.63 12.95
N PRO A 198 3.17 -37.41 12.73
CA PRO A 198 3.96 -38.30 11.87
C PRO A 198 3.93 -39.77 12.31
N ASP A 199 3.82 -40.06 13.61
CA ASP A 199 3.77 -41.45 14.10
C ASP A 199 2.42 -42.10 13.83
N GLU A 200 1.31 -41.38 14.06
CA GLU A 200 -0.03 -41.85 13.71
C GLU A 200 -0.14 -42.10 12.20
N LEU A 201 0.44 -41.24 11.37
CA LEU A 201 0.45 -41.43 9.91
C LEU A 201 1.20 -42.70 9.49
N VAL A 202 2.28 -43.05 10.18
CA VAL A 202 3.02 -44.29 9.86
C VAL A 202 2.22 -45.52 10.28
N ALA A 203 1.59 -45.47 11.46
CA ALA A 203 0.83 -46.56 12.06
C ALA A 203 -0.53 -46.80 11.36
N MET A 204 -1.20 -45.76 10.91
CA MET A 204 -2.54 -45.81 10.30
C MET A 204 -2.55 -46.69 9.04
N PRO A 205 -3.48 -47.66 8.89
CA PRO A 205 -3.64 -48.44 7.66
C PRO A 205 -3.79 -47.56 6.41
N LEU A 206 -3.32 -48.04 5.26
CA LEU A 206 -3.33 -47.24 4.03
C LEU A 206 -4.76 -46.92 3.58
N GLU A 207 -5.68 -47.87 3.73
CA GLU A 207 -7.09 -47.73 3.38
C GLU A 207 -7.76 -46.65 4.23
N ASP A 208 -7.60 -46.71 5.56
CA ASP A 208 -8.10 -45.70 6.49
C ASP A 208 -7.57 -44.29 6.18
N LEU A 209 -6.28 -44.18 5.83
CA LEU A 209 -5.68 -42.89 5.47
C LEU A 209 -6.25 -42.35 4.15
N VAL A 210 -6.55 -43.23 3.19
CA VAL A 210 -7.20 -42.83 1.93
C VAL A 210 -8.60 -42.28 2.21
N ASP A 211 -9.39 -42.98 3.02
CA ASP A 211 -10.75 -42.58 3.38
C ASP A 211 -10.75 -41.26 4.17
N PHE A 212 -9.81 -41.10 5.10
CA PHE A 212 -9.59 -39.85 5.83
C PHE A 212 -9.32 -38.68 4.88
N ILE A 213 -8.37 -38.84 3.95
CA ILE A 213 -8.02 -37.75 3.03
C ILE A 213 -9.16 -37.45 2.05
N GLN A 214 -9.86 -38.47 1.55
CA GLN A 214 -10.98 -38.32 0.63
C GLN A 214 -12.16 -37.58 1.26
N SER A 215 -12.54 -37.96 2.49
CA SER A 215 -13.65 -37.33 3.21
C SER A 215 -13.39 -35.83 3.44
N HIS A 216 -12.19 -35.45 3.90
CA HIS A 216 -11.81 -34.05 4.08
C HIS A 216 -11.59 -33.28 2.76
N ALA A 217 -11.32 -33.99 1.65
CA ALA A 217 -11.25 -33.41 0.32
C ALA A 217 -12.61 -33.32 -0.41
N LYS A 218 -13.68 -33.86 0.19
CA LYS A 218 -15.00 -34.02 -0.47
C LYS A 218 -14.93 -34.78 -1.79
N ASN A 219 -14.12 -35.84 -1.85
CA ASN A 219 -13.95 -36.72 -3.02
C ASN A 219 -13.45 -36.02 -4.30
N ARG A 220 -12.65 -34.95 -4.16
CA ARG A 220 -12.12 -34.16 -5.30
C ARG A 220 -10.65 -34.44 -5.65
N LEU A 221 -10.04 -35.43 -5.02
CA LEU A 221 -8.64 -35.77 -5.24
C LEU A 221 -8.54 -36.83 -6.34
N ALA A 222 -7.69 -36.58 -7.34
CA ALA A 222 -7.52 -37.47 -8.48
C ALA A 222 -6.88 -38.81 -8.08
N GLU A 223 -5.87 -38.79 -7.20
CA GLU A 223 -5.11 -39.99 -6.82
C GLU A 223 -4.88 -40.09 -5.30
N PRO A 224 -5.93 -40.39 -4.51
CA PRO A 224 -5.85 -40.39 -3.04
C PRO A 224 -4.87 -41.44 -2.49
N SER A 225 -4.77 -42.60 -3.15
CA SER A 225 -3.83 -43.66 -2.76
C SER A 225 -2.38 -43.22 -2.87
N GLU A 226 -2.00 -42.54 -3.95
CA GLU A 226 -0.63 -42.03 -4.14
C GLU A 226 -0.30 -40.90 -3.16
N ILE A 227 -1.27 -40.03 -2.85
CA ILE A 227 -1.12 -39.02 -1.81
C ILE A 227 -0.89 -39.68 -0.44
N ALA A 228 -1.67 -40.70 -0.09
CA ALA A 228 -1.53 -41.43 1.17
C ALA A 228 -0.16 -42.12 1.27
N LYS A 229 0.29 -42.80 0.20
CA LYS A 229 1.64 -43.39 0.13
C LYS A 229 2.73 -42.34 0.33
N THR A 230 2.62 -41.20 -0.34
CA THR A 230 3.57 -40.08 -0.22
C THR A 230 3.59 -39.53 1.20
N LEU A 231 2.43 -39.39 1.86
CA LEU A 231 2.34 -38.97 3.25
C LEU A 231 3.01 -39.94 4.21
N LYS A 232 2.77 -41.25 4.07
CA LYS A 232 3.42 -42.26 4.90
C LYS A 232 4.94 -42.25 4.68
N GLN A 233 5.40 -42.10 3.44
CA GLN A 233 6.83 -41.99 3.13
C GLN A 233 7.46 -40.73 3.73
N ALA A 234 6.79 -39.59 3.62
CA ALA A 234 7.23 -38.35 4.26
C ALA A 234 7.30 -38.53 5.78
N ALA A 235 6.26 -39.12 6.38
CA ALA A 235 6.17 -39.32 7.83
C ALA A 235 7.26 -40.25 8.35
N ARG A 236 7.63 -41.30 7.60
CA ARG A 236 8.77 -42.18 7.93
C ARG A 236 10.11 -41.45 7.94
N ARG A 237 10.30 -40.46 7.07
CA ARG A 237 11.56 -39.71 6.94
C ARG A 237 11.65 -38.50 7.87
N ALA A 238 10.52 -38.04 8.39
CA ALA A 238 10.45 -36.87 9.25
C ALA A 238 11.19 -37.09 10.58
N TYR A 239 11.93 -36.07 11.03
CA TYR A 239 12.47 -36.04 12.39
C TYR A 239 11.36 -36.19 13.44
N ARG A 240 11.65 -36.93 14.52
CA ARG A 240 10.77 -37.04 15.68
C ARG A 240 11.08 -35.97 16.70
N LEU A 241 10.05 -35.25 17.12
CA LEU A 241 10.12 -34.34 18.24
C LEU A 241 9.91 -35.11 19.54
N ASN A 242 10.52 -34.64 20.63
CA ASN A 242 10.11 -35.10 21.94
C ASN A 242 8.64 -34.70 22.21
N PRO A 243 7.89 -35.46 23.05
CA PRO A 243 6.45 -35.23 23.23
C PRO A 243 6.08 -33.81 23.65
N LYS A 244 6.85 -33.21 24.58
CA LYS A 244 6.58 -31.83 25.05
C LYS A 244 6.75 -30.79 23.94
N MET A 245 7.76 -30.96 23.09
CA MET A 245 7.98 -30.07 21.95
C MET A 245 6.93 -30.27 20.86
N LEU A 246 6.50 -31.50 20.63
CA LEU A 246 5.42 -31.80 19.69
C LEU A 246 4.12 -31.10 20.12
N GLU A 247 3.72 -31.25 21.37
CA GLU A 247 2.52 -30.61 21.93
C GLU A 247 2.57 -29.08 21.79
N ALA A 248 3.71 -28.46 22.17
CA ALA A 248 3.89 -27.02 22.01
C ALA A 248 3.83 -26.57 20.54
N CYS A 249 4.44 -27.34 19.63
CA CYS A 249 4.42 -27.07 18.21
C CYS A 249 3.02 -27.21 17.61
N GLU A 250 2.23 -28.17 18.06
CA GLU A 250 0.85 -28.41 17.61
C GLU A 250 -0.08 -27.30 18.05
N VAL A 251 0.01 -26.86 19.30
CA VAL A 251 -0.73 -25.69 19.79
C VAL A 251 -0.36 -24.44 18.99
N ALA A 252 0.94 -24.17 18.81
CA ALA A 252 1.40 -23.02 18.06
C ALA A 252 0.96 -23.06 16.58
N LEU A 253 1.02 -24.22 15.93
CA LEU A 253 0.58 -24.41 14.56
C LEU A 253 -0.93 -24.23 14.44
N SER A 254 -1.72 -24.81 15.35
CA SER A 254 -3.18 -24.68 15.36
C SER A 254 -3.62 -23.22 15.46
N LEU A 255 -3.07 -22.45 16.42
CA LEU A 255 -3.38 -21.02 16.57
C LEU A 255 -2.95 -20.20 15.35
N THR A 256 -1.78 -20.50 14.77
CA THR A 256 -1.30 -19.84 13.54
C THR A 256 -2.24 -20.12 12.35
N LEU A 257 -2.74 -21.36 12.22
CA LEU A 257 -3.70 -21.72 11.17
C LEU A 257 -5.06 -21.04 11.37
N GLN A 258 -5.51 -20.87 12.62
CA GLN A 258 -6.73 -20.10 12.94
C GLN A 258 -6.57 -18.63 12.53
N ASN A 259 -5.41 -18.01 12.79
CA ASN A 259 -5.11 -16.65 12.33
C ASN A 259 -5.18 -16.54 10.81
N ILE A 260 -4.57 -17.49 10.08
CA ILE A 260 -4.61 -17.53 8.61
C ILE A 260 -6.05 -17.56 8.10
N ASP A 261 -6.91 -18.38 8.69
CA ASP A 261 -8.32 -18.48 8.28
C ASP A 261 -9.09 -17.18 8.62
N HIS A 262 -8.88 -16.63 9.81
CA HIS A 262 -9.47 -15.36 10.22
C HIS A 262 -9.10 -14.21 9.26
N LEU A 263 -7.80 -14.05 8.96
CA LEU A 263 -7.30 -13.02 8.04
C LEU A 263 -7.87 -13.20 6.63
N LYS A 264 -8.01 -14.44 6.14
CA LYS A 264 -8.67 -14.72 4.84
C LYS A 264 -10.14 -14.28 4.84
N ARG A 265 -10.89 -14.52 5.92
CA ARG A 265 -12.28 -14.08 6.04
C ARG A 265 -12.38 -12.55 6.08
N GLN A 266 -11.53 -11.89 6.86
CA GLN A 266 -11.44 -10.42 6.92
C GLN A 266 -11.12 -9.82 5.55
N LEU A 267 -10.16 -10.37 4.82
CA LEU A 267 -9.84 -9.94 3.44
C LEU A 267 -11.05 -10.09 2.51
N LYS A 268 -11.79 -11.20 2.58
CA LYS A 268 -13.00 -11.39 1.76
C LYS A 268 -14.09 -10.38 2.11
N GLN A 269 -14.27 -10.05 3.38
CA GLN A 269 -15.20 -9.01 3.82
C GLN A 269 -14.77 -7.64 3.29
N LEU A 270 -13.50 -7.30 3.43
CA LEU A 270 -12.94 -6.04 2.98
C LEU A 270 -12.98 -5.88 1.45
N ASP A 271 -12.76 -6.95 0.69
CA ASP A 271 -12.87 -6.96 -0.77
C ASP A 271 -14.27 -6.58 -1.24
N ARG A 272 -15.32 -6.99 -0.51
CA ARG A 272 -16.71 -6.61 -0.81
C ARG A 272 -16.95 -5.12 -0.54
N VAL A 273 -16.45 -4.60 0.58
CA VAL A 273 -16.56 -3.18 0.93
C VAL A 273 -15.83 -2.33 -0.11
N ILE A 274 -14.58 -2.67 -0.44
CA ILE A 274 -13.79 -1.97 -1.48
C ILE A 274 -14.51 -1.97 -2.83
N THR A 275 -15.12 -3.10 -3.21
CA THR A 275 -15.84 -3.19 -4.48
C THR A 275 -17.06 -2.26 -4.49
N ARG A 276 -17.84 -2.25 -3.41
CA ARG A 276 -19.00 -1.35 -3.26
C ARG A 276 -18.61 0.13 -3.29
N GLU A 277 -17.55 0.52 -2.57
CA GLU A 277 -17.07 1.90 -2.58
C GLU A 277 -16.57 2.33 -3.97
N LEU A 278 -15.98 1.41 -4.73
CA LEU A 278 -15.56 1.67 -6.10
C LEU A 278 -16.73 1.93 -7.06
N GLU A 279 -17.89 1.29 -6.86
CA GLU A 279 -19.07 1.46 -7.72
C GLU A 279 -19.59 2.92 -7.70
N ALA A 280 -19.38 3.64 -6.60
CA ALA A 280 -19.75 5.06 -6.48
C ALA A 280 -18.80 6.00 -7.24
N ILE A 281 -17.65 5.51 -7.73
CA ILE A 281 -16.62 6.32 -8.39
C ILE A 281 -16.63 6.01 -9.90
N PRO A 282 -16.98 6.97 -10.76
CA PRO A 282 -16.88 6.81 -12.20
C PRO A 282 -15.44 6.50 -12.62
N GLN A 283 -15.23 5.32 -13.24
CA GLN A 283 -13.89 4.88 -13.65
C GLN A 283 -13.96 3.91 -14.83
N THR A 284 -12.84 3.80 -15.54
CA THR A 284 -12.72 3.03 -16.79
C THR A 284 -11.81 1.81 -16.67
N LEU A 285 -11.09 1.66 -15.56
CA LEU A 285 -10.09 0.60 -15.36
C LEU A 285 -10.70 -0.80 -15.33
N THR A 286 -11.86 -1.00 -14.73
CA THR A 286 -12.49 -2.34 -14.66
C THR A 286 -12.98 -2.87 -16.02
N THR A 287 -12.98 -2.03 -17.06
CA THR A 287 -13.27 -2.46 -18.44
C THR A 287 -12.11 -3.27 -19.05
N VAL A 288 -10.91 -3.18 -18.47
CA VAL A 288 -9.76 -3.98 -18.91
C VAL A 288 -9.90 -5.41 -18.39
N LYS A 289 -10.08 -6.38 -19.30
CA LYS A 289 -10.11 -7.80 -18.94
C LYS A 289 -8.86 -8.20 -18.15
N GLY A 290 -9.04 -8.70 -16.93
CA GLY A 290 -7.97 -9.04 -16.00
C GLY A 290 -7.66 -7.97 -14.94
N LEU A 291 -8.29 -6.78 -15.01
CA LEU A 291 -8.20 -5.76 -13.97
C LEU A 291 -9.46 -5.75 -13.10
N GLY A 292 -9.41 -6.47 -11.97
CA GLY A 292 -10.55 -6.58 -11.05
C GLY A 292 -10.78 -5.33 -10.19
N PRO A 293 -11.95 -5.22 -9.52
CA PRO A 293 -12.37 -4.04 -8.77
C PRO A 293 -11.39 -3.66 -7.67
N VAL A 294 -10.89 -4.64 -6.89
CA VAL A 294 -9.92 -4.36 -5.82
C VAL A 294 -8.62 -3.73 -6.34
N SER A 295 -8.09 -4.22 -7.47
CA SER A 295 -6.87 -3.66 -8.07
C SER A 295 -7.13 -2.28 -8.66
N ALA A 296 -8.27 -2.09 -9.34
CA ALA A 296 -8.68 -0.79 -9.87
C ALA A 296 -8.84 0.24 -8.73
N ALA A 297 -9.52 -0.16 -7.65
CA ALA A 297 -9.71 0.66 -6.46
C ALA A 297 -8.38 1.11 -5.85
N GLY A 298 -7.44 0.18 -5.62
CA GLY A 298 -6.13 0.53 -5.07
C GLY A 298 -5.31 1.44 -5.99
N ILE A 299 -5.44 1.31 -7.31
CA ILE A 299 -4.81 2.21 -8.28
C ILE A 299 -5.44 3.60 -8.23
N ILE A 300 -6.77 3.69 -8.34
CA ILE A 300 -7.50 4.97 -8.35
C ILE A 300 -7.30 5.71 -7.04
N ALA A 301 -7.38 4.99 -5.92
CA ALA A 301 -7.24 5.57 -4.59
C ALA A 301 -5.90 6.27 -4.36
N GLU A 302 -4.80 5.68 -4.84
CA GLU A 302 -3.45 6.24 -4.68
C GLU A 302 -3.11 7.30 -5.74
N ILE A 303 -3.76 7.26 -6.92
CA ILE A 303 -3.62 8.30 -7.95
C ILE A 303 -4.38 9.57 -7.53
N GLY A 304 -5.63 9.44 -7.08
CA GLY A 304 -6.55 10.56 -6.90
C GLY A 304 -6.89 11.18 -8.26
N ASP A 305 -6.80 12.51 -8.35
CA ASP A 305 -6.94 13.22 -9.63
C ASP A 305 -5.75 12.91 -10.57
N ILE A 306 -6.02 12.26 -11.69
CA ILE A 306 -5.02 11.93 -12.71
C ILE A 306 -4.37 13.19 -13.33
N LYS A 307 -5.05 14.34 -13.34
CA LYS A 307 -4.58 15.59 -13.96
C LYS A 307 -3.38 16.19 -13.24
N ARG A 308 -3.09 15.78 -12.00
CA ARG A 308 -1.86 16.16 -11.27
C ARG A 308 -0.59 15.64 -11.94
N PHE A 309 -0.70 14.65 -12.82
CA PHE A 309 0.43 14.06 -13.54
C PHE A 309 0.46 14.59 -14.97
N LYS A 310 1.56 15.25 -15.34
CA LYS A 310 1.75 15.76 -16.71
C LYS A 310 1.74 14.67 -17.78
N ASP A 311 2.25 13.49 -17.44
CA ASP A 311 2.39 12.36 -18.36
C ASP A 311 2.47 11.02 -17.60
N GLN A 312 2.43 9.92 -18.36
CA GLN A 312 2.58 8.56 -17.83
C GLN A 312 3.94 8.30 -17.16
N ALA A 313 4.99 9.08 -17.48
CA ALA A 313 6.32 8.90 -16.90
C ALA A 313 6.37 9.49 -15.48
N ALA A 314 5.73 10.64 -15.26
CA ALA A 314 5.51 11.23 -13.94
C ALA A 314 4.71 10.29 -13.03
N LEU A 315 3.64 9.68 -13.56
CA LEU A 315 2.88 8.67 -12.81
C LEU A 315 3.73 7.43 -12.44
N ALA A 316 4.56 6.96 -13.37
CA ALA A 316 5.45 5.83 -13.08
C ALA A 316 6.54 6.16 -12.06
N GLN A 317 7.08 7.39 -12.11
CA GLN A 317 8.03 7.88 -11.11
C GLN A 317 7.37 7.94 -9.74
N TYR A 318 6.13 8.46 -9.67
CA TYR A 318 5.35 8.50 -8.44
C TYR A 318 5.09 7.09 -7.88
N ALA A 319 4.82 6.11 -8.75
CA ALA A 319 4.67 4.71 -8.35
C ALA A 319 6.00 3.99 -8.00
N GLY A 320 7.17 4.63 -8.16
CA GLY A 320 8.46 3.96 -8.01
C GLY A 320 8.66 2.80 -9.00
N LEU A 321 8.10 2.94 -10.20
CA LEU A 321 8.25 2.04 -11.35
C LEU A 321 9.22 2.63 -12.39
N THR A 322 10.19 3.41 -11.94
CA THR A 322 11.29 3.93 -12.74
C THR A 322 12.60 3.30 -12.29
N TRP A 323 13.56 3.27 -13.20
CA TRP A 323 14.91 2.81 -12.93
C TRP A 323 15.78 4.01 -12.62
N THR A 324 16.63 3.92 -11.60
CA THR A 324 17.60 4.98 -11.30
C THR A 324 18.49 5.18 -12.53
N ARG A 325 18.52 6.40 -13.07
CA ARG A 325 19.59 6.82 -13.99
C ARG A 325 20.76 7.27 -13.15
N TYR A 326 21.80 6.46 -13.05
CA TYR A 326 23.13 6.95 -12.69
C TYR A 326 23.85 7.23 -14.01
N GLN A 327 23.76 8.47 -14.48
CA GLN A 327 24.63 8.98 -15.54
C GLN A 327 25.72 9.81 -14.84
N SER A 328 26.92 9.25 -14.75
CA SER A 328 28.14 10.01 -14.48
C SER A 328 28.99 9.95 -15.74
N GLY A 329 28.97 11.00 -16.56
CA GLY A 329 29.69 11.02 -17.85
C GLY A 329 29.23 9.90 -18.81
N ASP A 330 30.19 9.24 -19.45
CA ASP A 330 30.00 8.21 -20.50
C ASP A 330 29.63 6.81 -19.98
N PHE A 331 29.36 6.64 -18.68
CA PHE A 331 29.02 5.34 -18.12
C PHE A 331 27.50 5.19 -17.95
N ASP A 332 26.89 4.25 -18.67
CA ASP A 332 25.50 3.82 -18.47
C ASP A 332 25.47 2.38 -17.94
N ALA A 333 25.07 2.21 -16.68
CA ALA A 333 25.05 0.90 -16.04
C ALA A 333 23.95 -0.01 -16.61
N GLU A 334 24.31 -1.23 -17.01
CA GLU A 334 23.39 -2.25 -17.52
C GLU A 334 22.41 -2.77 -16.44
N GLU A 335 22.86 -2.88 -15.19
CA GLU A 335 22.03 -3.29 -14.06
C GLU A 335 21.44 -2.10 -13.30
N ARG A 336 20.19 -1.75 -13.62
CA ARG A 336 19.47 -0.66 -12.95
C ARG A 336 18.55 -1.18 -11.85
N ARG A 337 18.79 -0.74 -10.62
CA ARG A 337 17.89 -1.00 -9.49
C ARG A 337 16.59 -0.22 -9.66
N LEU A 338 15.47 -0.85 -9.32
CA LEU A 338 14.18 -0.18 -9.22
C LEU A 338 14.28 0.89 -8.13
N THR A 339 13.79 2.10 -8.39
CA THR A 339 13.72 3.12 -7.34
C THR A 339 12.82 2.62 -6.21
N LYS A 340 13.37 2.56 -4.99
CA LYS A 340 12.57 2.30 -3.78
C LYS A 340 11.82 3.56 -3.32
N SER A 341 12.18 4.72 -3.87
CA SER A 341 11.45 5.98 -3.73
C SER A 341 10.20 5.97 -4.61
N GLY A 342 9.04 6.15 -3.99
CA GLY A 342 7.73 6.15 -4.65
C GLY A 342 6.62 5.62 -3.74
N ASN A 343 5.37 5.77 -4.16
CA ASN A 343 4.20 5.30 -3.44
C ASN A 343 4.15 3.75 -3.44
N ARG A 344 4.48 3.14 -2.29
CA ARG A 344 4.54 1.67 -2.12
C ARG A 344 3.20 0.98 -2.41
N TYR A 345 2.08 1.64 -2.10
CA TYR A 345 0.74 1.09 -2.25
C TYR A 345 0.35 1.06 -3.72
N LEU A 346 0.55 2.17 -4.45
CA LEU A 346 0.32 2.24 -5.88
C LEU A 346 1.17 1.19 -6.62
N ARG A 347 2.45 1.06 -6.25
CA ARG A 347 3.34 0.04 -6.81
C ARG A 347 2.82 -1.37 -6.59
N TYR A 348 2.39 -1.68 -5.36
CA TYR A 348 1.82 -2.98 -5.02
C TYR A 348 0.62 -3.29 -5.93
N TYR A 349 -0.34 -2.37 -6.01
CA TYR A 349 -1.56 -2.58 -6.79
C TYR A 349 -1.29 -2.70 -8.30
N LEU A 350 -0.36 -1.92 -8.86
CA LEU A 350 0.05 -2.04 -10.26
C LEU A 350 0.74 -3.38 -10.55
N VAL A 351 1.57 -3.89 -9.64
CA VAL A 351 2.24 -5.19 -9.79
C VAL A 351 1.25 -6.35 -9.66
N GLN A 352 0.30 -6.27 -8.72
CA GLN A 352 -0.77 -7.26 -8.59
C GLN A 352 -1.68 -7.27 -9.83
N ALA A 353 -2.06 -6.09 -10.31
CA ALA A 353 -2.81 -5.93 -11.54
C ALA A 353 -2.07 -6.53 -12.75
N ALA A 354 -0.77 -6.26 -12.89
CA ALA A 354 0.07 -6.86 -13.93
C ALA A 354 0.12 -8.40 -13.84
N ASN A 355 0.12 -8.96 -12.63
CA ASN A 355 0.13 -10.41 -12.41
C ASN A 355 -1.20 -11.05 -12.83
N SER A 356 -2.32 -10.35 -12.64
CA SER A 356 -3.63 -10.77 -13.13
C SER A 356 -3.72 -10.63 -14.66
N LEU A 357 -3.29 -9.49 -15.21
CA LEU A 357 -3.34 -9.23 -16.66
C LEU A 357 -2.53 -10.23 -17.48
N ARG A 358 -1.34 -10.65 -17.03
CA ARG A 358 -0.56 -11.67 -17.76
C ARG A 358 -1.26 -13.04 -17.89
N VAL A 359 -2.30 -13.30 -17.08
CA VAL A 359 -3.08 -14.54 -17.11
C VAL A 359 -4.34 -14.37 -17.96
N HIS A 360 -4.97 -13.20 -17.92
CA HIS A 360 -6.31 -12.99 -18.47
C HIS A 360 -6.37 -12.10 -19.72
N ASN A 361 -5.26 -11.44 -20.09
CA ASN A 361 -5.15 -10.55 -21.25
C ASN A 361 -3.98 -10.99 -22.15
N GLU A 362 -4.27 -11.33 -23.40
CA GLU A 362 -3.29 -11.89 -24.35
C GLU A 362 -2.17 -10.90 -24.70
N GLU A 363 -2.45 -9.60 -24.82
CA GLU A 363 -1.43 -8.56 -25.09
C GLU A 363 -0.41 -8.49 -23.94
N TYR A 364 -0.91 -8.48 -22.70
CA TYR A 364 -0.05 -8.44 -21.51
C TYR A 364 0.67 -9.77 -21.27
N LYS A 365 0.05 -10.90 -21.61
CA LYS A 365 0.66 -12.23 -21.58
C LYS A 365 1.83 -12.34 -22.55
N ALA A 366 1.65 -11.91 -23.80
CA ALA A 366 2.71 -11.89 -24.80
C ALA A 366 3.89 -11.00 -24.37
N TYR A 367 3.59 -9.79 -23.90
CA TYR A 367 4.62 -8.88 -23.38
C TYR A 367 5.38 -9.47 -22.18
N TYR A 368 4.66 -10.05 -21.22
CA TYR A 368 5.25 -10.71 -20.06
C TYR A 368 6.19 -11.86 -20.49
N GLN A 369 5.75 -12.72 -21.39
CA GLN A 369 6.53 -13.86 -21.87
C GLN A 369 7.81 -13.41 -22.61
N ALA A 370 7.73 -12.37 -23.43
CA ALA A 370 8.90 -11.79 -24.07
C ALA A 370 9.92 -11.30 -23.03
N LYS A 371 9.48 -10.51 -22.03
CA LYS A 371 10.35 -10.00 -20.95
C LYS A 371 10.88 -11.10 -20.02
N TYR A 372 10.17 -12.20 -19.89
CA TYR A 372 10.60 -13.36 -19.12
C TYR A 372 11.77 -14.07 -19.80
N ARG A 373 11.74 -14.22 -21.14
CA ARG A 373 12.76 -14.91 -21.92
C ARG A 373 14.06 -14.10 -22.13
N GLU A 374 14.00 -12.78 -21.97
CA GLU A 374 15.16 -11.89 -22.12
C GLU A 374 16.29 -12.11 -21.12
N VAL A 375 16.02 -12.74 -19.96
CA VAL A 375 17.03 -12.91 -18.89
C VAL A 375 17.04 -14.34 -18.39
N THR A 376 18.13 -14.74 -17.77
CA THR A 376 18.29 -16.08 -17.16
C THR A 376 18.03 -16.08 -15.65
N LYS A 377 18.18 -14.93 -14.99
CA LYS A 377 17.98 -14.77 -13.54
C LYS A 377 16.83 -13.82 -13.24
N HIS A 378 16.10 -14.11 -12.17
CA HIS A 378 14.97 -13.29 -11.68
C HIS A 378 13.88 -12.99 -12.73
N GLN A 379 13.73 -13.86 -13.72
CA GLN A 379 12.81 -13.74 -14.88
C GLN A 379 11.42 -13.27 -14.48
N HIS A 380 10.79 -13.97 -13.53
CA HIS A 380 9.43 -13.68 -13.10
C HIS A 380 9.29 -12.26 -12.52
N LYS A 381 10.14 -11.89 -11.56
CA LYS A 381 10.08 -10.58 -10.89
C LYS A 381 10.34 -9.44 -11.87
N ARG A 382 11.36 -9.57 -12.72
CA ARG A 382 11.71 -8.57 -13.75
C ARG A 382 10.58 -8.39 -14.76
N ALA A 383 10.10 -9.49 -15.36
CA ALA A 383 9.03 -9.46 -16.35
C ALA A 383 7.74 -8.84 -15.77
N LEU A 384 7.41 -9.17 -14.51
CA LEU A 384 6.23 -8.64 -13.86
C LEU A 384 6.30 -7.13 -13.61
N VAL A 385 7.44 -6.63 -13.12
CA VAL A 385 7.65 -5.18 -12.90
C VAL A 385 7.63 -4.41 -14.23
N LEU A 386 8.23 -4.95 -15.30
CA LEU A 386 8.16 -4.36 -16.64
C LEU A 386 6.72 -4.33 -17.17
N THR A 387 5.95 -5.38 -16.89
CA THR A 387 4.52 -5.47 -17.26
C THR A 387 3.70 -4.43 -16.50
N ALA A 388 3.98 -4.23 -15.20
CA ALA A 388 3.39 -3.15 -14.42
C ALA A 388 3.76 -1.76 -14.97
N ARG A 389 5.01 -1.56 -15.44
CA ARG A 389 5.41 -0.32 -16.10
C ARG A 389 4.65 -0.06 -17.40
N LYS A 390 4.40 -1.09 -18.20
CA LYS A 390 3.52 -1.02 -19.38
C LYS A 390 2.08 -0.67 -18.97
N LEU A 391 1.57 -1.28 -17.90
CA LEU A 391 0.25 -0.99 -17.35
C LEU A 391 0.07 0.49 -16.96
N VAL A 392 1.08 1.16 -16.41
CA VAL A 392 1.01 2.60 -16.09
C VAL A 392 0.60 3.45 -17.29
N ARG A 393 1.08 3.11 -18.50
CA ARG A 393 0.72 3.84 -19.73
C ARG A 393 -0.77 3.70 -20.05
N LEU A 394 -1.32 2.50 -19.88
CA LEU A 394 -2.74 2.23 -20.10
C LEU A 394 -3.60 2.94 -19.05
N VAL A 395 -3.24 2.83 -17.77
CA VAL A 395 -3.95 3.51 -16.66
C VAL A 395 -4.00 5.01 -16.90
N PHE A 396 -2.87 5.64 -17.24
CA PHE A 396 -2.83 7.07 -17.53
C PHE A 396 -3.75 7.42 -18.70
N ALA A 397 -3.67 6.68 -19.82
CA ALA A 397 -4.50 6.96 -20.99
C ALA A 397 -6.00 6.83 -20.71
N LEU A 398 -6.43 5.78 -20.00
CA LEU A 398 -7.85 5.53 -19.72
C LEU A 398 -8.43 6.55 -18.74
N LEU A 399 -7.67 6.91 -17.68
CA LEU A 399 -8.13 7.88 -16.68
C LEU A 399 -8.08 9.31 -17.21
N SER A 400 -7.01 9.71 -17.91
CA SER A 400 -6.88 11.07 -18.44
C SER A 400 -7.89 11.38 -19.53
N LYS A 401 -8.30 10.38 -20.33
CA LYS A 401 -9.28 10.57 -21.41
C LYS A 401 -10.72 10.24 -21.01
N GLY A 402 -10.94 9.62 -19.85
CA GLY A 402 -12.26 9.11 -19.46
C GLY A 402 -12.83 8.07 -20.44
N GLN A 403 -11.97 7.34 -21.15
CA GLN A 403 -12.36 6.39 -22.19
C GLN A 403 -12.36 4.96 -21.67
N ILE A 404 -13.41 4.20 -22.00
CA ILE A 404 -13.44 2.75 -21.75
C ILE A 404 -12.38 2.04 -22.58
N TYR A 405 -11.86 0.92 -22.07
CA TYR A 405 -10.91 0.11 -22.80
C TYR A 405 -11.59 -0.56 -24.00
N LYS A 406 -11.26 -0.08 -25.19
CA LYS A 406 -11.54 -0.78 -26.45
C LYS A 406 -10.32 -1.64 -26.74
N GLY A 407 -10.39 -2.91 -26.36
CA GLY A 407 -9.36 -3.87 -26.77
C GLY A 407 -9.22 -3.87 -28.28
N MET A 408 -8.04 -4.19 -28.78
CA MET A 408 -7.87 -4.47 -30.21
C MET A 408 -8.68 -5.74 -30.50
N VAL A 409 -9.83 -5.58 -31.15
CA VAL A 409 -10.57 -6.71 -31.72
C VAL A 409 -9.66 -7.25 -32.82
N MET A 410 -8.96 -8.35 -32.54
CA MET A 410 -8.37 -9.12 -33.64
C MET A 410 -9.55 -9.78 -34.33
N GLY A 411 -10.02 -9.14 -35.40
CA GLY A 411 -10.88 -9.75 -36.41
C GLY A 411 -10.09 -10.71 -37.27
#